data_AF-A0A2T5H994-F1
#
_entry.id   AF-A0A2T5H994-F1
#
_cell.length_a   1.000
_cell.length_b   1.000
_cell.length_c   1.000
_cell.angle_alpha   90.00
_cell.angle_beta   90.00
_cell.angle_gamma   90.00
#
_symmetry.space_group_name_H-M   'P 1'
#
loop_
_entity.id
_entity.type
_entity.pdbx_description
1 polymer ?
#
loop_
_entity_poly.entity_id
_entity_poly.type
_entity_poly.pdbx_seq_one_letter_code
_entity_poly.pdbx_strand_id
1 'polypeptide(L)'
;MHTNHSVKPAAVSMNAGLNQAEHQRIEQATREFLAQGGEIEQVGFQMRSEAPVFVINPERSPLYRQQFFSAALVGAQTLEKTPAELRSEAAAVMAAAALGKSPKWVAQKLSLSEKRVRQVARDYHITFRTQR
;
A
#
# COMPACT_ATOMS: atom_id res chain seq x y z
N MET A 1 16.49 40.56 -33.54
CA MET A 1 17.57 39.60 -33.21
C MET A 1 16.95 38.21 -33.22
N HIS A 2 17.28 37.37 -34.19
CA HIS A 2 16.68 36.04 -34.37
C HIS A 2 17.61 34.98 -33.74
N THR A 3 17.16 34.28 -32.69
CA THR A 3 17.93 33.18 -32.09
C THR A 3 17.56 31.87 -32.77
N ASN A 4 18.46 31.36 -33.61
CA ASN A 4 18.35 30.03 -34.22
C ASN A 4 18.44 28.95 -33.12
N HIS A 5 17.34 28.23 -32.87
CA HIS A 5 17.35 27.02 -32.05
C HIS A 5 17.82 25.85 -32.92
N SER A 6 19.13 25.61 -32.92
CA SER A 6 19.73 24.44 -33.56
C SER A 6 19.45 23.20 -32.70
N VAL A 7 18.39 22.47 -33.06
CA VAL A 7 18.08 21.16 -32.47
C VAL A 7 19.10 20.16 -33.03
N LYS A 8 19.95 19.61 -32.16
CA LYS A 8 20.88 18.53 -32.54
C LYS A 8 20.08 17.34 -33.08
N PRO A 9 20.47 16.73 -34.22
CA PRO A 9 19.75 15.58 -34.75
C PRO A 9 19.87 14.41 -33.78
N ALA A 10 18.74 13.88 -33.34
CA ALA A 10 18.66 12.66 -32.55
C ALA A 10 19.30 11.50 -33.34
N ALA A 11 20.02 10.62 -32.64
CA ALA A 11 20.62 9.44 -33.22
C ALA A 11 19.57 8.63 -34.01
N VAL A 12 19.83 8.39 -35.30
CA VAL A 12 18.91 7.67 -36.18
C VAL A 12 18.79 6.23 -35.66
N SER A 13 17.60 5.89 -35.15
CA SER A 13 17.28 4.54 -34.68
C SER A 13 17.30 3.55 -35.83
N MET A 14 17.89 2.36 -35.63
CA MET A 14 18.04 1.32 -36.67
C MET A 14 16.70 0.77 -37.22
N ASN A 15 15.55 1.17 -36.66
CA ASN A 15 14.20 0.82 -37.13
C ASN A 15 13.51 1.94 -37.94
N ALA A 16 14.24 2.96 -38.37
CA ALA A 16 13.70 4.14 -39.04
C ALA A 16 12.76 3.83 -40.23
N GLY A 17 13.06 2.81 -41.05
CA GLY A 17 12.24 2.43 -42.20
C GLY A 17 10.88 1.83 -41.84
N LEU A 18 10.80 0.98 -40.81
CA LEU A 18 9.54 0.40 -40.32
C LEU A 18 8.65 1.48 -39.68
N ASN A 19 9.27 2.41 -38.96
CA ASN A 19 8.57 3.53 -38.34
C ASN A 19 7.99 4.49 -39.40
N GLN A 20 8.58 4.57 -40.60
CA GLN A 20 8.15 5.49 -41.62
C GLN A 20 6.87 5.03 -42.34
N ALA A 21 6.74 3.73 -42.63
CA ALA A 21 5.50 3.17 -43.18
C ALA A 21 4.33 3.31 -42.19
N GLU A 22 4.58 3.07 -40.90
CA GLU A 22 3.57 3.23 -39.86
C GLU A 22 3.18 4.71 -39.67
N HIS A 23 4.16 5.63 -39.73
CA HIS A 23 3.88 7.06 -39.67
C HIS A 23 2.96 7.52 -40.81
N GLN A 24 3.24 7.09 -42.04
CA GLN A 24 2.41 7.41 -43.21
C GLN A 24 0.99 6.86 -43.08
N ARG A 25 0.84 5.63 -42.57
CA ARG A 25 -0.47 5.02 -42.30
C ARG A 25 -1.26 5.83 -41.29
N ILE A 26 -0.65 6.21 -40.17
CA ILE A 26 -1.29 6.98 -39.10
C ILE A 26 -1.70 8.36 -39.61
N GLU A 27 -0.84 9.04 -40.37
CA GLU A 27 -1.17 10.32 -40.98
C GLU A 27 -2.37 10.23 -41.92
N GLN A 28 -2.43 9.20 -42.77
CA GLN A 28 -3.54 9.01 -43.69
C GLN A 28 -4.85 8.76 -42.93
N ALA A 29 -4.85 7.86 -41.95
CA ALA A 29 -6.01 7.58 -41.11
C ALA A 29 -6.48 8.84 -40.35
N THR A 30 -5.53 9.66 -39.88
CA THR A 30 -5.82 10.92 -39.20
C THR A 30 -6.51 11.92 -40.14
N ARG A 31 -6.03 12.06 -41.39
CA ARG A 31 -6.65 12.94 -42.39
C ARG A 31 -8.06 12.49 -42.75
N GLU A 32 -8.27 11.18 -42.91
CA GLU A 32 -9.59 10.62 -43.20
C GLU A 32 -10.58 10.86 -42.05
N PHE A 33 -10.14 10.66 -40.81
CA PHE A 33 -10.96 10.92 -39.62
C PHE A 33 -11.38 12.39 -39.50
N LEU A 34 -10.44 13.31 -39.71
CA LEU A 34 -10.73 14.76 -39.70
C LEU A 34 -11.66 15.16 -40.86
N ALA A 35 -11.48 14.58 -42.05
CA ALA A 35 -12.34 14.83 -43.20
C ALA A 35 -13.79 14.35 -43.00
N GLN A 36 -13.99 13.32 -42.19
CA GLN A 36 -15.31 12.82 -41.79
C GLN A 36 -15.97 13.64 -40.67
N GLY A 37 -15.32 14.72 -40.21
CA GLY A 37 -15.81 15.59 -39.15
C GLY A 37 -15.44 15.14 -37.74
N GLY A 38 -14.48 14.22 -37.59
CA GLY A 38 -13.90 13.87 -36.30
C GLY A 38 -13.05 15.00 -35.74
N GLU A 39 -13.00 15.12 -34.42
CA GLU A 39 -12.16 16.08 -33.69
C GLU A 39 -11.10 15.34 -32.88
N ILE A 40 -9.89 15.90 -32.82
CA ILE A 40 -8.76 15.32 -32.08
C ILE A 40 -8.37 16.30 -30.97
N GLU A 41 -8.43 15.84 -29.72
CA GLU A 41 -7.92 16.56 -28.57
C GLU A 41 -6.46 16.16 -28.30
N GLN A 42 -5.56 17.15 -28.28
CA GLN A 42 -4.16 16.92 -27.94
C GLN A 42 -4.00 16.80 -26.43
N VAL A 43 -3.99 15.58 -25.91
CA VAL A 43 -3.63 15.29 -24.52
C VAL A 43 -2.13 15.14 -24.37
N GLY A 44 -1.46 16.23 -23.98
CA GLY A 44 -0.02 16.26 -23.70
C GLY A 44 0.28 16.32 -22.20
N PHE A 45 1.25 15.53 -21.73
CA PHE A 45 1.96 15.88 -20.51
C PHE A 45 2.88 17.06 -20.82
N GLN A 46 2.58 18.23 -20.26
CA GLN A 46 3.46 19.37 -20.41
C GLN A 46 4.78 19.04 -19.69
N MET A 47 5.88 18.94 -20.44
CA MET A 47 7.20 18.76 -19.86
C MET A 47 7.43 19.91 -18.89
N ARG A 48 7.46 19.57 -17.59
CA ARG A 48 7.87 20.52 -16.56
C ARG A 48 9.30 20.94 -16.88
N SER A 49 9.53 22.24 -16.92
CA SER A 49 10.85 22.83 -17.14
C SER A 49 11.85 22.45 -16.05
N GLU A 50 11.35 22.11 -14.87
CA GLU A 50 12.14 21.64 -13.74
C GLU A 50 11.84 20.16 -13.46
N ALA A 51 12.90 19.37 -13.34
CA ALA A 51 12.79 18.02 -12.84
C ALA A 51 12.16 18.07 -11.44
N PRO A 52 11.13 17.25 -11.15
CA PRO A 52 10.58 17.21 -9.80
C PRO A 52 11.68 16.83 -8.83
N VAL A 53 11.91 17.68 -7.83
CA VAL A 53 12.83 17.40 -6.73
C VAL A 53 12.23 16.24 -5.93
N PHE A 54 12.69 15.03 -6.20
CA PHE A 54 12.31 13.87 -5.40
C PHE A 54 13.13 13.90 -4.11
N VAL A 55 12.51 14.34 -3.02
CA VAL A 55 13.10 14.20 -1.68
C VAL A 55 12.71 12.84 -1.15
N ILE A 56 13.67 11.90 -1.14
CA ILE A 56 13.47 10.61 -0.48
C ILE A 56 13.44 10.87 1.02
N ASN A 57 12.27 10.79 1.64
CA ASN A 57 12.17 10.77 3.10
C ASN A 57 12.55 9.35 3.59
N PRO A 58 13.68 9.17 4.30
CA PRO A 58 14.15 7.86 4.74
C PRO A 58 13.20 7.18 5.74
N GLU A 59 12.46 7.93 6.54
CA GLU A 59 11.52 7.40 7.54
C GLU A 59 10.24 6.86 6.88
N ARG A 60 9.81 7.51 5.79
CA ARG A 60 8.55 7.19 5.11
C ARG A 60 8.73 6.22 3.94
N SER A 61 9.91 6.23 3.31
CA SER A 61 10.20 5.37 2.17
C SER A 61 10.28 3.90 2.60
N PRO A 62 9.50 3.00 1.98
CA PRO A 62 9.44 1.59 2.37
C PRO A 62 10.78 0.86 2.20
N LEU A 63 11.63 1.31 1.27
CA LEU A 63 12.96 0.73 1.05
C LEU A 63 13.93 0.98 2.21
N TYR A 64 13.80 2.12 2.89
CA TYR A 64 14.72 2.56 3.95
C TYR A 64 14.16 2.36 5.35
N ARG A 65 12.84 2.19 5.49
CA ARG A 65 12.15 2.01 6.77
C ARG A 65 12.83 0.98 7.66
N GLN A 66 13.21 -0.17 7.12
CA GLN A 66 13.79 -1.28 7.90
C GLN A 66 15.19 -0.96 8.48
N GLN A 67 15.95 -0.04 7.87
CA GLN A 67 17.31 0.28 8.30
C GLN A 67 17.32 1.24 9.51
N PHE A 68 16.32 2.12 9.62
CA PHE A 68 16.21 3.10 10.70
C PHE A 68 15.55 2.57 11.99
N PHE A 69 14.96 1.37 11.97
CA PHE A 69 14.40 0.72 13.17
C PHE A 69 15.39 -0.19 13.93
N SER A 70 16.68 -0.14 13.59
CA SER A 70 17.72 -0.96 14.22
C SER A 70 18.31 -0.31 15.47
N ALA A 71 17.54 -0.14 16.56
CA ALA A 71 18.12 0.20 17.86
C ALA A 71 17.26 -0.10 19.12
N ALA A 72 16.02 -0.60 19.01
CA ALA A 72 15.21 -0.76 20.22
C ALA A 72 14.18 -1.90 20.18
N LEU A 73 14.54 -3.14 19.84
CA LEU A 73 13.70 -4.29 20.19
C LEU A 73 14.53 -5.55 20.48
N VAL A 74 15.22 -5.54 21.62
CA VAL A 74 15.37 -6.80 22.39
C VAL A 74 14.05 -6.99 23.13
N GLY A 75 13.11 -7.72 22.52
CA GLY A 75 11.89 -8.18 23.18
C GLY A 75 10.62 -8.06 22.36
N ALA A 76 9.96 -9.21 22.19
CA ALA A 76 8.59 -9.41 21.69
C ALA A 76 8.38 -9.30 20.17
N GLN A 77 8.62 -10.43 19.49
CA GLN A 77 7.78 -10.81 18.34
C GLN A 77 6.34 -11.03 18.86
N THR A 78 5.59 -9.94 18.99
CA THR A 78 4.13 -10.04 19.07
C THR A 78 3.67 -10.20 17.64
N LEU A 79 3.29 -11.42 17.23
CA LEU A 79 2.41 -11.60 16.09
C LEU A 79 1.20 -10.68 16.33
N GLU A 80 1.16 -9.55 15.63
CA GLU A 80 0.07 -8.59 15.66
C GLU A 80 -1.20 -9.33 15.22
N LYS A 81 -1.94 -9.86 16.18
CA LYS A 81 -3.23 -10.51 15.94
C LYS A 81 -4.13 -9.47 15.30
N THR A 82 -4.78 -9.86 14.20
CA THR A 82 -5.68 -8.96 13.51
C THR A 82 -6.83 -8.54 14.45
N PRO A 83 -7.43 -7.36 14.27
CA PRO A 83 -8.56 -6.93 15.10
C PRO A 83 -9.73 -7.94 15.12
N ALA A 84 -9.87 -8.75 14.05
CA ALA A 84 -10.86 -9.82 13.97
C ALA A 84 -10.53 -10.99 14.91
N GLU A 85 -9.26 -11.40 14.98
CA GLU A 85 -8.80 -12.47 15.87
C GLU A 85 -8.95 -12.07 17.35
N LEU A 86 -8.65 -10.80 17.68
CA LEU A 86 -8.84 -10.27 19.03
C LEU A 86 -10.32 -10.30 19.47
N ARG A 87 -11.24 -10.00 18.55
CA ARG A 87 -12.69 -10.08 18.80
C ARG A 87 -13.15 -11.53 18.96
N SER A 88 -12.60 -12.45 18.16
CA SER A 88 -12.87 -13.89 18.27
C SER A 88 -12.44 -14.43 19.64
N GLU A 89 -11.25 -14.04 20.12
CA GLU A 89 -10.78 -14.38 21.47
C GLU A 89 -11.69 -13.83 22.57
N ALA A 90 -12.09 -12.56 22.46
CA ALA A 90 -13.00 -11.95 23.41
C ALA A 90 -14.36 -12.67 23.45
N ALA A 91 -14.89 -13.08 22.30
CA ALA A 91 -16.13 -13.86 22.21
C ALA A 91 -16.02 -15.22 22.92
N ALA A 92 -14.90 -15.93 22.72
CA ALA A 92 -14.64 -17.20 23.40
C ALA A 92 -14.51 -17.03 24.92
N VAL A 93 -13.82 -15.97 25.37
CA VAL A 93 -13.69 -15.63 26.79
C VAL A 93 -15.05 -15.25 27.40
N MET A 94 -15.87 -14.48 26.69
CA MET A 94 -17.21 -14.08 27.11
C MET A 94 -18.14 -15.29 27.24
N ALA A 95 -18.13 -16.20 26.25
CA ALA A 95 -18.94 -17.42 26.30
C ALA A 95 -18.57 -18.29 27.51
N ALA A 96 -17.28 -18.47 27.79
CA ALA A 96 -16.85 -19.26 28.94
C ALA A 96 -17.14 -18.57 30.29
N ALA A 97 -17.06 -17.23 30.35
CA ALA A 97 -17.43 -16.46 31.53
C ALA A 97 -18.95 -16.54 31.82
N ALA A 98 -19.79 -16.49 30.78
CA ALA A 98 -21.23 -16.68 30.89
C ALA A 98 -21.60 -18.08 31.42
N LEU A 99 -20.83 -19.10 31.06
CA LEU A 99 -20.93 -20.46 31.59
C LEU A 99 -20.38 -20.60 33.03
N GLY A 100 -19.98 -19.51 33.68
CA GLY A 100 -19.49 -19.51 35.07
C GLY A 100 -18.11 -20.12 35.26
N LYS A 101 -17.33 -20.31 34.19
CA LYS A 101 -15.97 -20.86 34.28
C LYS A 101 -15.01 -19.81 34.83
N SER A 102 -14.02 -20.25 35.61
CA SER A 102 -13.02 -19.35 36.18
C SER A 102 -11.99 -18.91 35.11
N PRO A 103 -11.34 -17.73 35.25
CA PRO A 103 -10.33 -17.25 34.31
C PRO A 103 -9.19 -18.25 34.07
N LYS A 104 -8.79 -19.00 35.10
CA LYS A 104 -7.73 -20.02 35.03
C LYS A 104 -8.14 -21.20 34.14
N TRP A 105 -9.40 -21.63 34.21
CA TRP A 105 -9.91 -22.70 33.35
C TRP A 105 -9.95 -22.25 31.89
N VAL A 106 -10.40 -21.02 31.64
CA VAL A 106 -10.45 -20.44 30.28
C VAL A 106 -9.06 -20.31 29.67
N ALA A 107 -8.07 -19.88 30.48
CA ALA A 107 -6.67 -19.80 30.07
C ALA A 107 -6.14 -21.17 29.59
N GLN A 108 -6.41 -22.22 30.36
CA GLN A 108 -6.01 -23.59 30.00
C GLN A 108 -6.73 -24.09 28.75
N LYS A 109 -8.03 -23.78 28.58
CA LYS A 109 -8.83 -24.24 27.45
C LYS A 109 -8.46 -23.56 26.13
N LEU A 110 -8.11 -22.27 26.18
CA LEU A 110 -7.76 -21.45 25.02
C LEU A 110 -6.25 -21.38 24.74
N SER A 111 -5.43 -22.12 25.50
CA SER A 111 -3.96 -22.04 25.45
C SER A 111 -3.43 -20.60 25.57
N LEU A 112 -4.11 -19.79 26.38
CA LEU A 112 -3.74 -18.40 26.67
C LEU A 112 -3.16 -18.29 28.08
N SER A 113 -2.36 -17.26 28.33
CA SER A 113 -1.97 -16.95 29.70
C SER A 113 -3.14 -16.37 30.48
N GLU A 114 -3.21 -16.65 31.79
CA GLU A 114 -4.26 -16.10 32.65
C GLU A 114 -4.25 -14.56 32.66
N LYS A 115 -3.05 -13.96 32.60
CA LYS A 115 -2.87 -12.51 32.43
C LYS A 115 -3.58 -12.00 31.17
N ARG A 116 -3.45 -12.71 30.04
CA ARG A 116 -4.09 -12.33 28.77
C ARG A 116 -5.62 -12.43 28.86
N VAL A 117 -6.15 -13.50 29.45
CA VAL A 117 -7.59 -13.67 29.66
C VAL A 117 -8.16 -12.54 30.54
N ARG A 118 -7.47 -12.19 31.64
CA ARG A 118 -7.88 -11.08 32.52
C ARG A 118 -7.80 -9.72 31.81
N GLN A 119 -6.80 -9.52 30.95
CA GLN A 119 -6.67 -8.30 30.16
C GLN A 119 -7.82 -8.16 29.16
N VAL A 120 -8.10 -9.21 28.38
CA VAL A 120 -9.24 -9.25 27.44
C VAL A 120 -10.56 -9.01 28.18
N ALA A 121 -10.72 -9.59 29.37
CA ALA A 121 -11.91 -9.37 30.18
C ALA A 121 -12.06 -7.91 30.63
N ARG A 122 -10.96 -7.22 30.94
CA ARG A 122 -10.96 -5.80 31.27
C ARG A 122 -11.28 -4.95 30.04
N ASP A 123 -10.63 -5.21 28.92
CA ASP A 123 -10.77 -4.43 27.67
C ASP A 123 -12.19 -4.50 27.10
N TYR A 124 -12.86 -5.66 27.26
CA TYR A 124 -14.22 -5.91 26.75
C TYR A 124 -15.29 -5.92 27.85
N HIS A 125 -14.97 -5.46 29.07
CA HIS A 125 -15.88 -5.40 30.21
C HIS A 125 -16.62 -6.73 30.52
N ILE A 126 -15.92 -7.86 30.37
CA ILE A 126 -16.46 -9.19 30.65
C ILE A 126 -16.33 -9.49 32.15
N THR A 127 -17.45 -9.76 32.82
CA THR A 127 -17.49 -10.10 34.24
C THR A 127 -17.42 -11.60 34.47
N PHE A 128 -16.45 -12.06 35.28
CA PHE A 128 -16.38 -13.43 35.77
C PHE A 128 -17.10 -13.57 37.11
N ARG A 129 -17.99 -14.55 37.24
CA ARG A 129 -18.67 -14.85 38.51
C ARG A 129 -17.77 -15.55 39.52
N THR A 130 -16.81 -16.34 39.06
CA THR A 130 -15.88 -17.11 39.90
C THR A 130 -14.46 -16.62 39.66
N GLN A 131 -13.83 -15.99 40.66
CA GLN A 131 -12.54 -15.29 40.50
C GLN A 131 -11.34 -15.96 41.19
N ARG A 132 -11.50 -17.19 41.70
CA ARG A 132 -10.49 -17.92 42.48
C ARG A 132 -10.16 -19.28 41.86
#